data_AF-A0A2T3AYE6-F1
#
_entry.id   AF-A0A2T3AYE6-F1
#
_cell.length_a   1.000
_cell.length_b   1.000
_cell.length_c   1.000
_cell.angle_alpha   90.00
_cell.angle_beta   90.00
_cell.angle_gamma   90.00
#
_symmetry.space_group_name_H-M   'P 1'
#
loop_
_entity.id
_entity.type
_entity.pdbx_description
1 polymer ?
#
loop_
_entity_poly.entity_id
_entity_poly.type
_entity_poly.pdbx_seq_one_letter_code
_entity_poly.pdbx_strand_id
1 'polypeptide(L)'
;RRRRQSSSTPQRPNSARPTASPKKPPPIPKATEADARKHRIPPGYSLKNWDPSEEPIMLLGSVFDANSLGKWIYDWTVYHHGPATPIADMAGELWLLLIQLAGKVKRAEECMPRIRKEENRDMVEDFIESGERLTDKLKKLLKACETPMLKAGRRNGKDSAQLGKNAGTEFVDSIFGRDRQLDATEKFMASIRLWNLRFDANCEEILRR
;
A
#
# COMPACT_ATOMS: atom_id res chain seq x y z
N ARG A 1 14.96 13.45 -82.78
CA ARG A 1 14.84 14.39 -81.64
C ARG A 1 14.63 13.59 -80.35
N ARG A 2 15.67 13.34 -79.55
CA ARG A 2 15.56 12.59 -78.28
C ARG A 2 16.60 13.09 -77.29
N ARG A 3 16.17 13.75 -76.20
CA ARG A 3 16.84 13.64 -74.88
C ARG A 3 16.01 14.26 -73.74
N ARG A 4 15.99 13.49 -72.64
CA ARG A 4 15.94 13.82 -71.20
C ARG A 4 14.85 14.73 -70.68
N GLN A 5 14.05 14.21 -69.75
CA GLN A 5 13.75 14.89 -68.49
C GLN A 5 13.73 13.89 -67.32
N SER A 6 14.18 14.42 -66.20
CA SER A 6 14.61 13.84 -64.93
C SER A 6 13.47 13.47 -63.98
N SER A 7 13.68 12.40 -63.22
CA SER A 7 12.85 11.99 -62.08
C SER A 7 13.17 12.83 -60.83
N SER A 8 12.15 13.44 -60.21
CA SER A 8 12.20 13.90 -58.83
C SER A 8 10.94 13.44 -58.09
N THR A 9 11.16 12.65 -57.03
CA THR A 9 10.14 12.12 -56.12
C THR A 9 9.61 13.20 -55.17
N PRO A 10 8.30 13.21 -54.82
CA PRO A 10 7.73 14.20 -53.90
C PRO A 10 8.10 13.91 -52.43
N GLN A 11 8.59 14.93 -51.72
CA GLN A 11 8.78 14.90 -50.27
C GLN A 11 7.44 15.07 -49.52
N ARG A 12 7.23 14.21 -48.52
CA ARG A 12 6.09 14.24 -47.59
C ARG A 12 6.45 15.16 -46.40
N PRO A 13 5.58 16.10 -45.96
CA PRO A 13 5.91 16.97 -44.84
C PRO A 13 5.84 16.22 -43.51
N ASN A 14 6.92 16.31 -42.75
CA ASN A 14 7.12 15.71 -41.45
C ASN A 14 6.62 16.70 -40.37
N SER A 15 5.48 16.41 -39.74
CA SER A 15 5.06 17.10 -38.51
C SER A 15 4.72 16.05 -37.46
N ALA A 16 5.75 15.60 -36.75
CA ALA A 16 5.61 14.83 -35.53
C ALA A 16 5.39 15.80 -34.37
N ARG A 17 4.18 15.79 -33.80
CA ARG A 17 3.83 16.51 -32.57
C ARG A 17 4.68 15.93 -31.42
N PRO A 18 5.39 16.75 -30.62
CA PRO A 18 6.15 16.22 -29.50
C PRO A 18 5.18 15.66 -28.45
N THR A 19 5.32 14.37 -28.16
CA THR A 19 4.64 13.67 -27.07
C THR A 19 5.08 14.30 -25.76
N ALA A 20 4.13 14.90 -25.03
CA ALA A 20 4.38 15.44 -23.70
C ALA A 20 4.87 14.32 -22.77
N SER A 21 6.02 14.52 -22.16
CA SER A 21 6.55 13.64 -21.11
C SER A 21 5.50 13.48 -20.00
N PRO A 22 5.30 12.28 -19.43
CA PRO A 22 4.38 12.11 -18.31
C PRO A 22 4.76 13.06 -17.18
N LYS A 23 3.85 13.96 -16.80
CA LYS A 23 4.06 14.84 -15.63
C LYS A 23 4.29 13.95 -14.42
N LYS A 24 5.40 14.16 -13.70
CA LYS A 24 5.63 13.48 -12.42
C LYS A 24 4.41 13.73 -11.53
N PRO A 25 3.88 12.69 -10.85
CA PRO A 25 2.80 12.88 -9.91
C PRO A 25 3.21 13.93 -8.85
N PRO A 26 2.25 14.72 -8.33
CA PRO A 26 2.54 15.70 -7.30
C PRO A 26 3.24 15.01 -6.12
N PRO A 27 4.22 15.69 -5.48
CA PRO A 27 4.92 15.13 -4.34
C PRO A 27 3.93 14.83 -3.20
N ILE A 28 4.11 13.68 -2.55
CA ILE A 28 3.32 13.26 -1.38
C ILE A 28 3.40 14.39 -0.33
N PRO A 29 2.25 14.85 0.22
CA PRO A 29 2.24 15.83 1.30
C PRO A 29 3.11 15.35 2.46
N LYS A 30 4.00 16.21 2.97
CA LYS A 30 4.84 15.85 4.11
C LYS A 30 4.02 15.90 5.38
N ALA A 31 3.83 14.75 6.03
CA ALA A 31 3.18 14.66 7.33
C ALA A 31 3.89 15.53 8.38
N THR A 32 3.09 16.25 9.17
CA THR A 32 3.52 17.16 10.23
C THR A 32 3.13 16.63 11.62
N GLU A 33 3.70 17.21 12.67
CA GLU A 33 3.29 16.93 14.06
C GLU A 33 1.82 17.31 14.33
N ALA A 34 1.24 18.24 13.55
CA ALA A 34 -0.18 18.55 13.66
C ALA A 34 -1.04 17.39 13.15
N ASP A 35 -0.65 16.78 12.03
CA ASP A 35 -1.33 15.61 11.47
C ASP A 35 -1.22 14.42 12.43
N ALA A 36 -0.02 14.19 13.00
CA ALA A 36 0.20 13.15 14.01
C ALA A 36 -0.75 13.29 15.21
N ARG A 37 -0.94 14.51 15.72
CA ARG A 37 -1.87 14.77 16.83
C ARG A 37 -3.32 14.50 16.44
N LYS A 38 -3.74 14.85 15.23
CA LYS A 38 -5.10 14.59 14.73
C LYS A 38 -5.41 13.09 14.73
N HIS A 39 -4.44 12.27 14.34
CA HIS A 39 -4.56 10.80 14.33
C HIS A 39 -4.09 10.12 15.63
N ARG A 40 -3.85 10.88 16.71
CA ARG A 40 -3.42 10.36 18.02
C ARG A 40 -2.13 9.52 17.97
N ILE A 41 -1.24 9.84 17.05
CA ILE A 41 0.08 9.21 16.92
C ILE A 41 0.96 9.70 18.09
N PRO A 42 1.60 8.79 18.87
CA PRO A 42 2.48 9.19 19.97
C PRO A 42 3.70 10.01 19.50
N PRO A 43 4.18 10.98 20.30
CA PRO A 43 5.39 11.74 19.99
C PRO A 43 6.61 10.83 19.77
N GLY A 44 7.51 11.25 18.87
CA GLY A 44 8.75 10.53 18.58
C GLY A 44 8.64 9.46 17.49
N TYR A 45 7.44 9.21 16.96
CA TYR A 45 7.25 8.36 15.78
C TYR A 45 7.75 9.07 14.51
N SER A 46 8.40 8.32 13.62
CA SER A 46 8.84 8.82 12.33
C SER A 46 7.68 8.89 11.34
N LEU A 47 7.33 10.10 10.90
CA LEU A 47 6.25 10.35 9.95
C LEU A 47 6.69 10.31 8.47
N LYS A 48 7.95 9.95 8.19
CA LYS A 48 8.57 10.09 6.86
C LYS A 48 7.92 9.23 5.77
N ASN A 49 7.27 8.14 6.17
CA ASN A 49 6.68 7.16 5.25
C ASN A 49 5.16 7.25 5.24
N TRP A 50 4.55 8.30 5.78
CA TRP A 50 3.10 8.41 5.89
C TRP A 50 2.58 9.60 5.09
N ASP A 51 1.61 9.34 4.21
CA ASP A 51 0.76 10.39 3.65
C ASP A 51 -0.30 10.81 4.70
N PRO A 52 -0.34 12.08 5.15
CA PRO A 52 -1.26 12.54 6.18
C PRO A 52 -2.74 12.52 5.77
N SER A 53 -3.05 12.26 4.50
CA SER A 53 -4.43 12.06 4.00
C SER A 53 -4.89 10.59 4.02
N GLU A 54 -4.01 9.67 4.41
CA GLU A 54 -4.26 8.24 4.51
C GLU A 54 -4.27 7.79 5.98
N GLU A 55 -4.96 6.68 6.26
CA GLU A 55 -5.05 6.14 7.62
C GLU A 55 -3.69 5.61 8.10
N PRO A 56 -3.18 6.06 9.27
CA PRO A 56 -1.85 5.69 9.74
C PRO A 56 -1.78 4.26 10.29
N ILE A 57 -0.70 3.58 9.91
CA ILE A 57 -0.33 2.26 10.40
C ILE A 57 1.04 2.38 11.09
N MET A 58 1.07 2.08 12.38
CA MET A 58 2.28 2.18 13.20
C MET A 58 3.04 0.85 13.25
N LEU A 59 4.35 0.90 13.05
CA LEU A 59 5.27 -0.22 13.19
C LEU A 59 6.64 0.28 13.70
N LEU A 60 7.07 -0.19 14.87
CA LEU A 60 8.36 0.15 15.50
C LEU A 60 8.76 1.63 15.36
N GLY A 61 7.99 2.52 15.99
CA GLY A 61 8.32 3.94 16.02
C GLY A 61 8.29 4.62 14.65
N SER A 62 7.74 3.99 13.62
CA SER A 62 7.52 4.57 12.30
C SER A 62 6.03 4.50 11.94
N VAL A 63 5.56 5.50 11.19
CA VAL A 63 4.20 5.59 10.68
C VAL A 63 4.23 5.38 9.18
N PHE A 64 3.29 4.58 8.70
CA PHE A 64 3.08 4.24 7.31
C PHE A 64 1.62 4.48 6.93
N ASP A 65 1.35 4.57 5.64
CA ASP A 65 0.03 4.30 5.06
C ASP A 65 0.04 2.89 4.43
N ALA A 66 -1.10 2.42 3.93
CA ALA A 66 -1.21 1.08 3.36
C ALA A 66 -0.25 0.84 2.18
N ASN A 67 -0.04 1.86 1.34
CA ASN A 67 0.84 1.75 0.18
C ASN A 67 2.32 1.73 0.60
N SER A 68 2.73 2.67 1.46
CA SER A 68 4.12 2.76 1.91
C SER A 68 4.52 1.58 2.80
N LEU A 69 3.60 1.05 3.62
CA LEU A 69 3.84 -0.19 4.38
C LEU A 69 4.00 -1.38 3.44
N GLY A 70 3.07 -1.60 2.53
CA GLY A 70 3.13 -2.74 1.60
C GLY A 70 4.41 -2.71 0.76
N LYS A 71 4.79 -1.52 0.26
CA LYS A 71 6.06 -1.32 -0.43
C LYS A 71 7.26 -1.66 0.47
N TRP A 72 7.26 -1.18 1.71
CA TRP A 72 8.35 -1.44 2.66
C TRP A 72 8.51 -2.95 2.93
N ILE A 73 7.41 -3.68 3.12
CA ILE A 73 7.42 -5.15 3.29
C ILE A 73 8.00 -5.84 2.04
N TYR A 74 7.52 -5.46 0.85
CA TYR A 74 7.99 -6.02 -0.41
C TYR A 74 9.49 -5.76 -0.64
N ASP A 75 9.94 -4.51 -0.47
CA ASP A 75 11.33 -4.12 -0.66
C ASP A 75 12.26 -4.92 0.27
N TRP A 76 11.90 -5.09 1.55
CA TRP A 76 12.68 -5.91 2.49
C TRP A 76 12.66 -7.39 2.15
N THR A 77 11.54 -7.91 1.64
CA THR A 77 11.43 -9.30 1.22
C THR A 77 12.32 -9.59 0.02
N VAL A 78 12.31 -8.72 -1.00
CA VAL A 78 13.22 -8.80 -2.15
C VAL A 78 14.66 -8.62 -1.71
N TYR A 79 14.93 -7.73 -0.76
CA TYR A 79 16.26 -7.55 -0.19
C TYR A 79 16.77 -8.84 0.50
N HIS A 80 15.89 -9.54 1.22
CA HIS A 80 16.27 -10.70 2.04
C HIS A 80 16.33 -12.02 1.26
N HIS A 81 15.33 -12.31 0.44
CA HIS A 81 15.20 -13.58 -0.29
C HIS A 81 15.53 -13.47 -1.78
N GLY A 82 15.68 -12.25 -2.31
CA GLY A 82 15.86 -11.99 -3.73
C GLY A 82 14.53 -11.82 -4.48
N PRO A 83 14.58 -11.18 -5.66
CA PRO A 83 13.42 -11.10 -6.55
C PRO A 83 13.10 -12.48 -7.14
N ALA A 84 11.85 -12.70 -7.56
CA ALA A 84 11.37 -13.95 -8.17
C ALA A 84 11.43 -15.18 -7.24
N THR A 85 11.15 -14.98 -5.96
CA THR A 85 10.90 -16.07 -5.00
C THR A 85 9.41 -16.13 -4.65
N PRO A 86 8.87 -17.31 -4.27
CA PRO A 86 7.47 -17.42 -3.85
C PRO A 86 7.10 -16.48 -2.69
N ILE A 87 8.04 -16.20 -1.79
CA ILE A 87 7.85 -15.26 -0.68
C ILE A 87 7.79 -13.81 -1.20
N ALA A 88 8.62 -13.43 -2.18
CA ALA A 88 8.55 -12.12 -2.81
C ALA A 88 7.22 -11.91 -3.56
N ASP A 89 6.70 -12.95 -4.23
CA ASP A 89 5.39 -12.91 -4.88
C ASP A 89 4.26 -12.72 -3.85
N MET A 90 4.31 -13.46 -2.73
CA MET A 90 3.37 -13.31 -1.61
C MET A 90 3.43 -11.89 -1.01
N ALA A 91 4.62 -11.31 -0.84
CA ALA A 91 4.78 -9.96 -0.34
C ALA A 91 4.23 -8.91 -1.32
N GLY A 92 4.44 -9.11 -2.63
CA GLY A 92 3.88 -8.25 -3.68
C GLY A 92 2.36 -8.29 -3.69
N GLU A 93 1.79 -9.49 -3.52
CA GLU A 93 0.35 -9.66 -3.40
C GLU A 93 -0.23 -9.04 -2.13
N LEU A 94 0.44 -9.22 -0.98
CA LEU A 94 0.05 -8.57 0.27
C LEU A 94 0.01 -7.05 0.09
N TRP A 95 1.01 -6.47 -0.57
CA TRP A 95 1.04 -5.03 -0.87
C TRP A 95 -0.19 -4.59 -1.68
N LEU A 96 -0.53 -5.30 -2.75
CA LEU A 96 -1.72 -4.99 -3.55
C LEU A 96 -3.02 -5.11 -2.74
N LEU A 97 -3.14 -6.14 -1.89
CA LEU A 97 -4.30 -6.33 -1.02
C LEU A 97 -4.46 -5.17 -0.02
N LEU A 98 -3.36 -4.67 0.54
CA LEU A 98 -3.39 -3.52 1.46
C LEU A 98 -3.88 -2.24 0.75
N ILE A 99 -3.36 -1.96 -0.45
CA ILE A 99 -3.81 -0.81 -1.27
C ILE A 99 -5.31 -0.94 -1.56
N GLN A 100 -5.77 -2.12 -1.99
CA GLN A 100 -7.17 -2.35 -2.34
C GLN A 100 -8.09 -2.16 -1.13
N LEU A 101 -7.73 -2.72 0.02
CA LEU A 101 -8.52 -2.58 1.25
C LEU A 101 -8.66 -1.12 1.65
N ALA A 102 -7.54 -0.41 1.78
CA ALA A 102 -7.55 1.00 2.19
C ALA A 102 -8.30 1.89 1.19
N GLY A 103 -8.05 1.71 -0.10
CA GLY A 103 -8.70 2.49 -1.15
C GLY A 103 -10.22 2.27 -1.21
N LYS A 104 -10.68 1.03 -1.02
CA LYS A 104 -12.11 0.72 -1.02
C LYS A 104 -12.83 1.26 0.22
N VAL A 105 -12.23 1.12 1.41
CA VAL A 105 -12.78 1.68 2.65
C VAL A 105 -12.89 3.20 2.54
N LYS A 106 -11.79 3.87 2.16
CA LYS A 106 -11.77 5.33 1.98
C LYS A 106 -12.82 5.80 0.97
N ARG A 107 -12.91 5.14 -0.20
CA ARG A 107 -13.93 5.48 -1.21
C ARG A 107 -15.35 5.29 -0.68
N ALA A 108 -15.60 4.23 0.08
CA ALA A 108 -16.90 3.97 0.68
C ALA A 108 -17.28 5.11 1.65
N GLU A 109 -16.39 5.47 2.57
CA GLU A 109 -16.56 6.57 3.53
C GLU A 109 -16.84 7.90 2.83
N GLU A 110 -16.04 8.26 1.81
CA GLU A 110 -16.21 9.51 1.05
C GLU A 110 -17.54 9.57 0.30
N CYS A 111 -18.09 8.42 -0.10
CA CYS A 111 -19.37 8.35 -0.81
C CYS A 111 -20.58 8.30 0.13
N MET A 112 -20.43 7.98 1.41
CA MET A 112 -21.54 7.86 2.38
C MET A 112 -22.54 9.03 2.35
N PRO A 113 -22.12 10.31 2.27
CA PRO A 113 -23.04 11.45 2.22
C PRO A 113 -23.93 11.47 0.96
N ARG A 114 -23.54 10.78 -0.12
CA ARG A 114 -24.27 10.75 -1.40
C ARG A 114 -25.30 9.64 -1.47
N ILE A 115 -25.19 8.60 -0.64
CA ILE A 115 -26.05 7.43 -0.67
C ILE A 115 -27.41 7.80 -0.05
N ARG A 116 -28.46 7.82 -0.88
CA ARG A 116 -29.81 8.23 -0.47
C ARG A 116 -30.68 7.10 0.09
N LYS A 117 -30.48 5.88 -0.41
CA LYS A 117 -31.26 4.71 0.04
C LYS A 117 -30.65 4.20 1.33
N GLU A 118 -31.47 4.08 2.37
CA GLU A 118 -31.06 3.60 3.71
C GLU A 118 -30.44 2.20 3.64
N GLU A 119 -31.10 1.25 2.98
CA GLU A 119 -30.58 -0.12 2.78
C GLU A 119 -29.18 -0.15 2.14
N ASN A 120 -28.92 0.74 1.17
CA ASN A 120 -27.61 0.84 0.54
C ASN A 120 -26.57 1.47 1.48
N ARG A 121 -27.01 2.41 2.34
CA ARG A 121 -26.16 3.08 3.31
C ARG A 121 -25.72 2.09 4.38
N ASP A 122 -26.66 1.35 4.95
CA ASP A 122 -26.41 0.32 5.97
C ASP A 122 -25.45 -0.75 5.42
N MET A 123 -25.70 -1.22 4.19
CA MET A 123 -24.82 -2.18 3.54
C MET A 123 -23.39 -1.64 3.36
N VAL A 124 -23.22 -0.41 2.91
CA VAL A 124 -21.89 0.19 2.73
C VAL A 124 -21.21 0.42 4.08
N GLU A 125 -21.96 0.83 5.11
CA GLU A 125 -21.46 0.99 6.48
C GLU A 125 -20.94 -0.34 7.05
N ASP A 126 -21.69 -1.44 6.90
CA ASP A 126 -21.24 -2.78 7.30
C ASP A 126 -19.91 -3.19 6.62
N PHE A 127 -19.73 -2.79 5.36
CA PHE A 127 -18.48 -3.02 4.62
C PHE A 127 -17.33 -2.15 5.12
N ILE A 128 -17.58 -0.88 5.44
CA ILE A 128 -16.59 0.02 6.07
C ILE A 128 -16.13 -0.60 7.39
N GLU A 129 -17.04 -0.91 8.30
CA GLU A 129 -16.70 -1.50 9.59
C GLU A 129 -15.95 -2.83 9.46
N SER A 130 -16.38 -3.70 8.53
CA SER A 130 -15.68 -4.95 8.30
C SER A 130 -14.29 -4.76 7.69
N GLY A 131 -14.08 -3.71 6.90
CA GLY A 131 -12.78 -3.28 6.41
C GLY A 131 -11.87 -2.78 7.55
N GLU A 132 -12.40 -1.95 8.45
CA GLU A 132 -11.70 -1.51 9.67
C GLU A 132 -11.28 -2.69 10.55
N ARG A 133 -12.15 -3.70 10.71
CA ARG A 133 -11.82 -4.95 11.42
C ARG A 133 -10.67 -5.72 10.76
N LEU A 134 -10.51 -5.65 9.44
CA LEU A 134 -9.34 -6.21 8.74
C LEU A 134 -8.09 -5.38 9.03
N THR A 135 -8.19 -4.05 9.02
CA THR A 135 -7.09 -3.15 9.42
C THR A 135 -6.62 -3.44 10.85
N ASP A 136 -7.53 -3.75 11.77
CA ASP A 136 -7.16 -4.18 13.13
C ASP A 136 -6.46 -5.54 13.17
N LYS A 137 -6.84 -6.48 12.30
CA LYS A 137 -6.09 -7.74 12.16
C LYS A 137 -4.68 -7.50 11.64
N LEU A 138 -4.49 -6.58 10.69
CA LEU A 138 -3.16 -6.17 10.24
C LEU A 138 -2.34 -5.60 11.41
N LYS A 139 -2.89 -4.66 12.17
CA LYS A 139 -2.20 -4.06 13.33
C LYS A 139 -1.75 -5.13 14.33
N LYS A 140 -2.59 -6.15 14.60
CA LYS A 140 -2.24 -7.30 15.45
C LYS A 140 -1.10 -8.15 14.87
N LEU A 141 -1.14 -8.43 13.57
CA LEU A 141 -0.09 -9.19 12.87
C LEU A 141 1.26 -8.45 12.93
N LEU A 142 1.26 -7.15 12.65
CA LEU A 142 2.44 -6.29 12.74
C LEU A 142 3.00 -6.28 14.17
N LYS A 143 2.12 -6.16 15.17
CA LYS A 143 2.52 -6.18 16.59
C LYS A 143 3.21 -7.47 16.99
N ALA A 144 2.76 -8.62 16.47
CA ALA A 144 3.39 -9.91 16.71
C ALA A 144 4.83 -9.98 16.15
N CYS A 145 5.12 -9.22 15.10
CA CYS A 145 6.46 -9.14 14.49
C CYS A 145 7.41 -8.20 15.24
N GLU A 146 6.91 -7.26 16.04
CA GLU A 146 7.75 -6.24 16.70
C GLU A 146 8.73 -6.81 17.73
N THR A 147 8.32 -7.82 18.50
CA THR A 147 9.15 -8.36 19.58
C THR A 147 10.46 -9.00 19.07
N PRO A 148 10.43 -9.89 18.05
CA PRO A 148 11.64 -10.38 17.40
C PRO A 148 12.53 -9.25 16.85
N MET A 149 11.93 -8.28 16.16
CA MET A 149 12.67 -7.16 15.56
C MET A 149 13.39 -6.29 16.61
N LEU A 150 12.74 -5.99 17.74
CA LEU A 150 13.37 -5.25 18.84
C LEU A 150 14.57 -6.02 19.42
N LYS A 151 14.47 -7.35 19.54
CA LYS A 151 15.59 -8.19 19.98
C LYS A 151 16.74 -8.18 18.96
N ALA A 152 16.44 -8.22 17.67
CA ALA A 152 17.43 -8.15 16.60
C ALA A 152 18.15 -6.78 16.55
N GLY A 153 17.43 -5.67 16.81
CA GLY A 153 18.00 -4.32 16.88
C GLY A 153 18.96 -4.13 18.05
N ARG A 154 18.64 -4.67 19.23
CA ARG A 154 19.46 -4.53 20.46
C ARG A 154 20.79 -5.28 20.40
N ARG A 155 20.90 -6.36 19.61
CA ARG A 155 22.13 -7.17 19.50
C ARG A 155 23.34 -6.39 18.94
N ASN A 156 23.12 -5.23 18.33
CA ASN A 156 24.17 -4.45 17.66
C ASN A 156 24.52 -3.11 18.33
N GLY A 157 24.16 -2.90 19.60
CA GLY A 157 24.70 -1.80 20.42
C GLY A 157 24.20 -0.38 20.06
N LYS A 158 23.13 -0.24 19.28
CA LYS A 158 22.42 1.03 19.10
C LYS A 158 20.99 0.89 19.63
N ASP A 159 20.68 1.63 20.70
CA ASP A 159 19.34 1.80 21.28
C ASP A 159 18.41 2.65 20.37
N SER A 160 18.50 2.48 19.05
CA SER A 160 17.57 3.15 18.14
C SER A 160 16.33 2.26 17.98
N ALA A 161 15.19 2.72 18.49
CA ALA A 161 13.87 2.15 18.21
C ALA A 161 13.43 2.30 16.73
N GLN A 162 14.36 2.65 15.83
CA GLN A 162 14.13 2.84 14.40
C GLN A 162 14.43 1.57 13.61
N LEU A 163 13.67 1.39 12.53
CA LEU A 163 13.78 0.30 11.56
C LEU A 163 15.15 0.31 10.86
N GLY A 164 16.13 -0.37 11.47
CA GLY A 164 17.43 -0.65 10.86
C GLY A 164 17.40 -1.90 9.98
N LYS A 165 18.52 -2.16 9.27
CA LYS A 165 18.66 -3.28 8.33
C LYS A 165 18.33 -4.66 8.91
N ASN A 166 18.73 -4.89 10.16
CA ASN A 166 18.47 -6.15 10.84
C ASN A 166 17.01 -6.27 11.32
N ALA A 167 16.36 -5.14 11.62
CA ALA A 167 14.95 -5.13 11.97
C ALA A 167 14.07 -5.43 10.74
N GLY A 168 14.45 -4.93 9.57
CA GLY A 168 13.76 -5.22 8.31
C GLY A 168 13.83 -6.69 7.91
N THR A 169 15.02 -7.30 7.94
CA THR A 169 15.20 -8.74 7.66
C THR A 169 14.48 -9.63 8.69
N GLU A 170 14.60 -9.33 9.99
CA GLU A 170 13.88 -10.07 11.04
C GLU A 170 12.35 -9.93 10.92
N PHE A 171 11.84 -8.81 10.41
CA PHE A 171 10.42 -8.67 10.12
C PHE A 171 9.97 -9.63 9.04
N VAL A 172 10.72 -9.75 7.94
CA VAL A 172 10.42 -10.69 6.84
C VAL A 172 10.39 -12.11 7.38
N ASP A 173 11.41 -12.50 8.15
CA ASP A 173 11.47 -13.81 8.81
C ASP A 173 10.28 -14.02 9.75
N SER A 174 9.82 -12.97 10.43
CA SER A 174 8.68 -13.03 11.34
C SER A 174 7.34 -13.20 10.64
N ILE A 175 7.08 -12.37 9.63
CA ILE A 175 5.78 -12.30 8.95
C ILE A 175 5.56 -13.47 7.98
N PHE A 176 6.64 -13.95 7.34
CA PHE A 176 6.59 -15.05 6.36
C PHE A 176 7.24 -16.36 6.86
N GLY A 177 7.75 -16.38 8.09
CA GLY A 177 8.32 -17.58 8.69
C GLY A 177 7.26 -18.64 9.00
N ARG A 178 7.50 -19.88 8.52
CA ARG A 178 6.57 -21.01 8.67
C ARG A 178 6.20 -21.30 10.11
N ASP A 179 7.17 -21.27 11.03
CA ASP A 179 6.96 -21.48 12.47
C ASP A 179 6.69 -20.18 13.24
N ARG A 180 6.34 -19.10 12.51
CA ARG A 180 6.08 -17.77 13.06
C ARG A 180 4.69 -17.28 12.65
N GLN A 181 4.59 -16.25 11.82
CA GLN A 181 3.31 -15.64 11.47
C GLN A 181 2.78 -16.04 10.08
N LEU A 182 3.44 -16.95 9.35
CA LEU A 182 3.03 -17.30 7.98
C LEU A 182 1.54 -17.69 7.87
N ASP A 183 1.06 -18.62 8.71
CA ASP A 183 -0.35 -19.05 8.72
C ASP A 183 -1.31 -17.88 9.02
N ALA A 184 -0.94 -16.98 9.94
CA ALA A 184 -1.73 -15.79 10.25
C ALA A 184 -1.76 -14.80 9.07
N THR A 185 -0.61 -14.62 8.40
CA THR A 185 -0.47 -13.78 7.20
C THR A 185 -1.33 -14.32 6.05
N GLU A 186 -1.28 -15.62 5.78
CA GLU A 186 -2.09 -16.26 4.72
C GLU A 186 -3.58 -16.14 5.00
N LYS A 187 -4.02 -16.40 6.25
CA LYS A 187 -5.42 -16.22 6.67
C LYS A 187 -5.88 -14.77 6.55
N PHE A 188 -5.01 -13.82 6.89
CA PHE A 188 -5.29 -12.40 6.74
C PHE A 188 -5.46 -12.02 5.26
N MET A 189 -4.53 -12.44 4.40
CA MET A 189 -4.61 -12.21 2.95
C MET A 189 -5.87 -12.84 2.35
N ALA A 190 -6.21 -14.07 2.72
CA ALA A 190 -7.44 -14.74 2.29
C ALA A 190 -8.70 -13.97 2.73
N SER A 191 -8.69 -13.43 3.95
CA SER A 191 -9.80 -12.60 4.46
C SER A 191 -9.98 -11.33 3.65
N ILE A 192 -8.89 -10.65 3.25
CA ILE A 192 -8.98 -9.45 2.40
C ILE A 192 -9.50 -9.81 1.00
N ARG A 193 -9.04 -10.91 0.39
CA ARG A 193 -9.55 -11.34 -0.93
C ARG A 193 -11.06 -11.55 -0.91
N LEU A 194 -11.55 -12.28 0.09
CA LEU A 194 -12.98 -12.54 0.24
C LEU A 194 -13.75 -11.24 0.47
N TRP A 195 -13.23 -10.36 1.33
CA TRP A 195 -13.83 -9.06 1.56
C TRP A 195 -13.87 -8.21 0.28
N ASN A 196 -12.78 -8.15 -0.47
CA ASN A 196 -12.68 -7.43 -1.74
C ASN A 196 -13.71 -7.94 -2.76
N LEU A 197 -13.82 -9.26 -2.92
CA LEU A 197 -14.81 -9.87 -3.81
C LEU A 197 -16.24 -9.49 -3.43
N ARG A 198 -16.56 -9.55 -2.12
CA ARG A 198 -17.89 -9.20 -1.62
C ARG A 198 -18.17 -7.71 -1.74
N PHE A 199 -17.20 -6.85 -1.44
CA PHE A 199 -17.31 -5.42 -1.61
C PHE A 199 -17.61 -5.06 -3.07
N ASP A 200 -16.88 -5.65 -4.01
CA ASP A 200 -17.08 -5.37 -5.44
C ASP A 200 -18.46 -5.83 -5.93
N ALA A 201 -18.93 -6.97 -5.44
CA ALA A 201 -20.25 -7.49 -5.80
C ALA A 201 -21.42 -6.66 -5.24
N ASN A 202 -21.26 -6.04 -4.06
CA ASN A 202 -22.36 -5.40 -3.34
C ASN A 202 -22.31 -3.87 -3.39
N CYS A 203 -21.12 -3.27 -3.34
CA CYS A 203 -20.94 -1.82 -3.17
C CYS A 203 -20.59 -1.10 -4.47
N GLU A 204 -19.98 -1.75 -5.47
CA GLU A 204 -19.42 -1.05 -6.63
C GLU A 204 -20.47 -0.24 -7.42
N GLU A 205 -21.66 -0.79 -7.61
CA GLU A 205 -22.77 -0.10 -8.29
C GLU A 205 -23.37 1.01 -7.43
N ILE A 206 -23.39 0.85 -6.10
CA ILE A 206 -23.86 1.87 -5.16
C ILE A 206 -22.91 3.07 -5.21
N LEU A 207 -21.60 2.82 -5.17
CA LEU A 207 -20.54 3.82 -5.12
C LEU A 207 -20.21 4.48 -6.47
N ARG A 208 -20.87 4.07 -7.57
CA ARG A 208 -20.77 4.73 -8.88
C ARG A 208 -21.78 5.87 -9.05
N ARG A 209 -22.84 5.89 -8.26
CA ARG A 209 -23.96 6.84 -8.35
C ARG A 209 -23.68 8.10 -7.53
#